data_AF-A0A7S1XZD5-F1
#
_entry.id   AF-A0A7S1XZD5-F1
#
_cell.length_a   1.000
_cell.length_b   1.000
_cell.length_c   1.000
_cell.angle_alpha   90.00
_cell.angle_beta   90.00
_cell.angle_gamma   90.00
#
_symmetry.space_group_name_H-M   'P 1'
#
loop_
_entity.id
_entity.type
_entity.pdbx_description
1 polymer ?
#
loop_
_entity_poly.entity_id
_entity_poly.type
_entity_poly.pdbx_seq_one_letter_code
_entity_poly.pdbx_strand_id
1 'polypeptide(L)'
;GLGLGLGLGLGLGLGLGSSGSAMDRHEQFLRRQQERHAKRKADAAAQDDGVDGDERSLTELVATFWSNFNAVLDPQLAALEGCDAAGAAARGETAAATAVLETAKKAVMDLQKQVSDAAIYLPGYDQRRGNEEIEKLSTLVETTRKQLQAKKKFSFRARRNKAKAAA
;
A
#
# COMPACT_ATOMS: atom_id res chain seq x y z
N GLY A 1 52.23 50.65 -43.26
CA GLY A 1 51.31 51.78 -43.44
C GLY A 1 50.54 51.98 -42.15
N LEU A 2 50.73 53.15 -41.53
CA LEU A 2 49.99 53.62 -40.37
C LEU A 2 48.53 53.90 -40.75
N GLY A 3 47.61 53.65 -39.82
CA GLY A 3 46.18 53.97 -39.97
C GLY A 3 45.47 53.99 -38.62
N LEU A 4 45.81 54.99 -37.80
CA LEU A 4 45.01 55.43 -36.64
C LEU A 4 43.66 55.96 -37.13
N GLY A 5 42.58 55.51 -36.50
CA GLY A 5 41.24 56.06 -36.67
C GLY A 5 40.51 56.11 -35.33
N LEU A 6 40.68 57.21 -34.60
CA LEU A 6 39.84 57.59 -33.46
C LEU A 6 38.41 57.86 -33.95
N GLY A 7 37.43 57.29 -33.25
CA GLY A 7 36.02 57.66 -33.36
C GLY A 7 35.36 57.62 -32.00
N LEU A 8 35.50 58.71 -31.23
CA LEU A 8 34.67 58.99 -30.06
C LEU A 8 33.22 59.21 -30.51
N GLY A 9 32.33 58.33 -30.10
CA GLY A 9 30.88 58.53 -30.15
C GLY A 9 30.30 58.36 -28.76
N LEU A 10 30.28 59.45 -27.97
CA LEU A 10 29.48 59.55 -26.76
C LEU A 10 27.99 59.53 -27.16
N GLY A 11 27.36 58.37 -27.04
CA GLY A 11 25.91 58.24 -27.02
C GLY A 11 25.42 58.11 -25.57
N LEU A 12 25.21 59.24 -24.89
CA LEU A 12 24.37 59.29 -23.69
C LEU A 12 22.93 58.99 -24.11
N GLY A 13 22.56 57.71 -24.10
CA GLY A 13 21.17 57.27 -24.13
C GLY A 13 20.62 57.17 -22.71
N LEU A 14 20.00 58.24 -22.23
CA LEU A 14 19.04 58.17 -21.13
C LEU A 14 17.90 57.23 -21.53
N GLY A 15 17.95 55.97 -21.08
CA GLY A 15 16.86 55.01 -21.17
C GLY A 15 16.23 54.81 -19.80
N LEU A 16 15.21 55.62 -19.53
CA LEU A 16 14.18 55.49 -18.50
C LEU A 16 14.12 54.10 -17.85
N GLY A 17 14.23 54.07 -16.52
CA GLY A 17 13.77 52.94 -15.73
C GLY A 17 12.32 52.64 -16.09
N SER A 18 12.11 51.51 -16.77
CA SER A 18 10.77 50.96 -16.98
C SER A 18 10.26 50.53 -15.61
N SER A 19 9.40 51.36 -15.03
CA SER A 19 8.50 50.99 -13.95
C SER A 19 7.53 49.94 -14.50
N GLY A 20 8.00 48.70 -14.64
CA GLY A 20 7.12 47.56 -14.89
C GLY A 20 6.11 47.53 -13.76
N SER A 21 4.83 47.68 -14.12
CA SER A 21 3.73 47.65 -13.17
C SER A 21 3.81 46.36 -12.35
N ALA A 22 3.32 46.37 -11.11
CA ALA A 22 3.21 45.15 -10.32
C ALA A 22 2.47 44.03 -11.10
N MET A 23 1.58 44.41 -12.02
CA MET A 23 0.90 43.52 -12.95
C MET A 23 1.84 42.93 -14.01
N ASP A 24 2.74 43.70 -14.61
CA ASP A 24 3.72 43.19 -15.60
C ASP A 24 4.68 42.17 -14.97
N ARG A 25 5.07 42.38 -13.70
CA ARG A 25 5.89 41.43 -12.96
C ARG A 25 5.12 40.15 -12.61
N HIS A 26 3.83 40.27 -12.34
CA HIS A 26 2.95 39.13 -12.09
C HIS A 26 2.75 38.29 -13.37
N GLU A 27 2.51 38.94 -14.51
CA GLU A 27 2.39 38.26 -15.81
C GLU A 27 3.69 37.56 -16.20
N GLN A 28 4.85 38.20 -16.01
CA GLN A 28 6.15 37.57 -16.23
C GLN A 28 6.37 36.36 -15.31
N PHE A 29 5.88 36.41 -14.07
CA PHE A 29 5.95 35.28 -13.13
C PHE A 29 5.05 34.11 -13.56
N LEU A 30 3.81 34.39 -13.99
CA LEU A 30 2.89 33.37 -14.50
C LEU A 30 3.42 32.70 -15.76
N ARG A 31 3.99 33.50 -16.67
CA ARG A 31 4.64 32.99 -17.89
C ARG A 31 5.83 32.08 -17.56
N ARG A 32 6.68 32.46 -16.62
CA ARG A 32 7.78 31.60 -16.13
C ARG A 32 7.27 30.31 -15.47
N GLN A 33 6.14 30.35 -14.76
CA GLN A 33 5.53 29.13 -14.24
C GLN A 33 5.05 28.22 -15.38
N GLN A 34 4.35 28.76 -16.36
CA GLN A 34 3.85 28.02 -17.52
C GLN A 34 4.98 27.43 -18.37
N GLU A 35 6.04 28.20 -18.62
CA GLU A 35 7.23 27.74 -19.35
C GLU A 35 7.93 26.60 -18.59
N ARG A 36 8.00 26.66 -17.24
CA ARG A 36 8.52 25.55 -16.42
C ARG A 36 7.63 24.31 -16.49
N HIS A 37 6.31 24.47 -16.48
CA HIS A 37 5.39 23.34 -16.64
C HIS A 37 5.44 22.73 -18.05
N ALA A 38 5.54 23.55 -19.09
CA ALA A 38 5.70 23.10 -20.46
C ALA A 38 7.02 22.36 -20.66
N LYS A 39 8.12 22.87 -20.08
CA LYS A 39 9.42 22.21 -20.11
C LYS A 39 9.40 20.86 -19.39
N ARG A 40 8.82 20.78 -18.19
CA ARG A 40 8.65 19.50 -17.48
C ARG A 40 7.81 18.49 -18.27
N LYS A 41 6.78 18.96 -18.98
CA LYS A 41 5.93 18.11 -19.82
C LYS A 41 6.67 17.64 -21.08
N ALA A 42 7.50 18.49 -21.70
CA ALA A 42 8.34 18.12 -22.83
C ALA A 42 9.47 17.16 -22.44
N ASP A 43 10.13 17.40 -21.30
CA ASP A 43 11.16 16.50 -20.75
C ASP A 43 10.55 15.14 -20.36
N ALA A 44 9.33 15.12 -19.81
CA ALA A 44 8.60 13.88 -19.54
C ALA A 44 8.18 13.13 -20.81
N ALA A 45 7.83 13.86 -21.88
CA ALA A 45 7.53 13.27 -23.19
C ALA A 45 8.78 12.71 -23.87
N ALA A 46 9.94 13.37 -23.75
CA ALA A 46 11.21 12.87 -24.29
C ALA A 46 11.76 11.66 -23.53
N GLN A 47 11.29 11.41 -22.30
CA GLN A 47 11.65 10.25 -21.49
C GLN A 47 10.80 8.99 -21.81
N ASP A 48 9.84 9.13 -22.72
CA ASP A 48 8.93 8.06 -23.17
C ASP A 48 9.46 7.30 -24.42
N ASP A 49 10.48 7.82 -25.10
CA ASP A 49 10.91 7.33 -26.42
C ASP A 49 11.83 6.07 -26.41
N GLY A 50 12.02 5.36 -25.28
CA GLY A 50 13.03 4.27 -25.31
C GLY A 50 13.15 3.27 -24.16
N VAL A 51 12.18 3.16 -23.24
CA VAL A 51 12.10 1.97 -22.36
C VAL A 51 10.68 1.46 -22.47
N ASP A 52 10.55 0.27 -23.05
CA ASP A 52 9.32 -0.42 -23.44
C ASP A 52 8.16 -0.12 -22.48
N GLY A 53 7.19 0.68 -22.96
CA GLY A 53 6.03 1.10 -22.17
C GLY A 53 5.25 -0.09 -21.56
N ASP A 54 5.36 -1.26 -22.19
CA ASP A 54 4.78 -2.52 -21.70
C ASP A 54 5.49 -3.05 -20.44
N GLU A 55 6.83 -3.06 -20.36
CA GLU A 55 7.55 -3.58 -19.18
C GLU A 55 7.39 -2.67 -17.95
N ARG A 56 7.41 -1.35 -18.16
CA ARG A 56 7.12 -0.38 -17.09
C ARG A 56 5.69 -0.54 -16.58
N SER A 57 4.73 -0.77 -17.48
CA SER A 57 3.34 -1.05 -17.12
C SER A 57 3.18 -2.37 -16.36
N LEU A 58 3.85 -3.44 -16.77
CA LEU A 58 3.81 -4.73 -16.07
C LEU A 58 4.39 -4.66 -14.66
N THR A 59 5.51 -3.95 -14.49
CA THR A 59 6.12 -3.75 -13.15
C THR A 59 5.17 -2.98 -12.23
N GLU A 60 4.49 -1.95 -12.75
CA GLU A 60 3.48 -1.19 -12.01
C GLU A 60 2.24 -2.04 -11.68
N LEU A 61 1.79 -2.90 -12.59
CA LEU A 61 0.70 -3.85 -12.35
C LEU A 61 1.06 -4.85 -11.24
N VAL A 62 2.27 -5.42 -11.26
CA VAL A 62 2.73 -6.34 -10.21
C VAL A 62 2.87 -5.63 -8.86
N ALA A 63 3.39 -4.40 -8.84
CA ALA A 63 3.48 -3.60 -7.61
C ALA A 63 2.08 -3.29 -7.04
N THR A 64 1.15 -2.91 -7.90
CA THR A 64 -0.25 -2.63 -7.54
C THR A 64 -0.95 -3.87 -7.02
N PHE A 65 -0.72 -5.03 -7.66
CA PHE A 65 -1.21 -6.32 -7.19
C PHE A 65 -0.75 -6.58 -5.76
N TRP A 66 0.56 -6.50 -5.48
CA TRP A 66 1.08 -6.77 -4.14
C TRP A 66 0.58 -5.77 -3.10
N SER A 67 0.42 -4.50 -3.47
CA SER A 67 -0.18 -3.50 -2.59
C SER A 67 -1.61 -3.89 -2.20
N ASN A 68 -2.44 -4.28 -3.18
CA ASN A 68 -3.84 -4.66 -2.94
C ASN A 68 -3.96 -5.98 -2.18
N PHE A 69 -3.11 -6.95 -2.54
CA PHE A 69 -3.03 -8.25 -1.89
C PHE A 69 -2.67 -8.11 -0.42
N ASN A 70 -1.62 -7.36 -0.09
CA ASN A 70 -1.19 -7.13 1.29
C ASN A 70 -2.20 -6.30 2.10
N ALA A 71 -2.87 -5.33 1.47
CA ALA A 71 -3.95 -4.57 2.12
C ALA A 71 -5.12 -5.46 2.59
N VAL A 72 -5.34 -6.60 1.94
CA VAL A 72 -6.31 -7.60 2.38
C VAL A 72 -5.68 -8.63 3.33
N LEU A 73 -4.45 -9.08 3.06
CA LEU A 73 -3.77 -10.12 3.87
C LEU A 73 -3.42 -9.64 5.29
N ASP A 74 -2.72 -8.50 5.40
CA ASP A 74 -2.12 -8.05 6.66
C ASP A 74 -3.15 -7.83 7.78
N PRO A 75 -4.32 -7.19 7.52
CA PRO A 75 -5.35 -7.05 8.55
C PRO A 75 -5.90 -8.38 9.05
N GLN A 76 -5.97 -9.40 8.18
CA GLN A 76 -6.51 -10.71 8.56
C GLN A 76 -5.51 -11.51 9.40
N LEU A 77 -4.23 -11.45 9.03
CA LEU A 77 -3.16 -12.04 9.85
C LEU A 77 -3.16 -11.41 11.25
N ALA A 78 -3.14 -10.07 11.32
CA ALA A 78 -3.17 -9.36 12.60
C ALA A 78 -4.42 -9.68 13.42
N ALA A 79 -5.59 -9.78 12.78
CA ALA A 79 -6.85 -10.10 13.46
C ALA A 79 -6.87 -11.54 14.01
N LEU A 80 -6.35 -12.51 13.26
CA LEU A 80 -6.28 -13.91 13.69
C LEU A 80 -5.23 -14.13 14.79
N GLU A 81 -4.06 -13.49 14.68
CA GLU A 81 -3.00 -13.57 15.70
C GLU A 81 -3.41 -12.87 17.01
N GLY A 82 -4.13 -11.76 16.92
CA GLY A 82 -4.70 -11.06 18.08
C GLY A 82 -5.94 -11.72 18.67
N CYS A 83 -6.49 -12.76 18.02
CA CYS A 83 -7.71 -13.42 18.47
C CYS A 83 -7.41 -14.42 19.60
N ASP A 84 -7.83 -14.09 20.83
CA ASP A 84 -7.87 -15.05 21.96
C ASP A 84 -9.03 -16.05 21.80
N ALA A 85 -8.99 -16.85 20.73
CA ALA A 85 -10.05 -17.80 20.39
C ALA A 85 -10.21 -18.89 21.48
N ALA A 86 -9.10 -19.35 22.06
CA ALA A 86 -9.13 -20.33 23.14
C ALA A 86 -9.76 -19.76 24.44
N GLY A 87 -9.39 -18.55 24.84
CA GLY A 87 -9.99 -17.90 26.00
C GLY A 87 -11.44 -17.51 25.77
N ALA A 88 -11.80 -17.04 24.57
CA ALA A 88 -13.18 -16.77 24.18
C ALA A 88 -14.05 -18.04 24.27
N ALA A 89 -13.54 -19.18 23.80
CA ALA A 89 -14.22 -20.47 23.92
C ALA A 89 -14.38 -20.92 25.39
N ALA A 90 -13.37 -20.70 26.22
CA ALA A 90 -13.43 -21.02 27.66
C ALA A 90 -14.48 -20.17 28.40
N ARG A 91 -14.59 -18.88 28.05
CA ARG A 91 -15.59 -17.94 28.59
C ARG A 91 -16.99 -18.12 27.99
N GLY A 92 -17.10 -18.77 26.82
CA GLY A 92 -18.34 -18.89 26.07
C GLY A 92 -18.70 -17.65 25.26
N GLU A 93 -17.75 -16.74 25.06
CA GLU A 93 -17.90 -15.45 24.37
C GLU A 93 -17.37 -15.54 22.91
N THR A 94 -17.80 -16.56 22.18
CA THR A 94 -17.20 -16.90 20.87
C THR A 94 -17.63 -15.99 19.72
N ALA A 95 -18.62 -15.10 19.92
CA ALA A 95 -19.22 -14.32 18.84
C ALA A 95 -18.18 -13.48 18.06
N ALA A 96 -17.32 -12.75 18.78
CA ALA A 96 -16.28 -11.93 18.16
C ALA A 96 -15.23 -12.78 17.42
N ALA A 97 -14.78 -13.87 18.04
CA ALA A 97 -13.82 -14.79 17.44
C ALA A 97 -14.39 -15.48 16.19
N THR A 98 -15.67 -15.86 16.20
CA THR A 98 -16.36 -16.40 15.02
C THR A 98 -16.45 -15.35 13.91
N ALA A 99 -16.75 -14.09 14.22
CA ALA A 99 -16.81 -13.03 13.22
C ALA A 99 -15.45 -12.77 12.54
N VAL A 100 -14.36 -12.78 13.31
CA VAL A 100 -12.98 -12.73 12.78
C VAL A 100 -12.73 -13.90 11.83
N LEU A 101 -13.13 -15.10 12.22
CA LEU A 101 -12.96 -16.32 11.43
C LEU A 101 -13.71 -16.28 10.09
N GLU A 102 -14.97 -15.83 10.09
CA GLU A 102 -15.76 -15.72 8.87
C GLU A 102 -15.21 -14.63 7.93
N THR A 103 -14.72 -13.53 8.49
CA THR A 103 -14.07 -12.47 7.71
C THR A 103 -12.78 -12.98 7.05
N ALA A 104 -11.95 -13.70 7.79
CA ALA A 104 -10.70 -14.26 7.28
C ALA A 104 -10.95 -15.36 6.22
N LYS A 105 -11.98 -16.19 6.38
CA LYS A 105 -12.38 -17.17 5.35
C LYS A 105 -12.77 -16.50 4.04
N LYS A 106 -13.56 -15.43 4.12
CA LYS A 106 -13.93 -14.66 2.93
C LYS A 106 -12.68 -14.06 2.27
N ALA A 107 -11.77 -13.51 3.06
CA ALA A 107 -10.52 -12.97 2.55
C ALA A 107 -9.66 -14.03 1.83
N VAL A 108 -9.61 -15.28 2.32
CA VAL A 108 -8.94 -16.38 1.61
C VAL A 108 -9.51 -16.56 0.20
N MET A 109 -10.83 -16.58 0.05
CA MET A 109 -11.48 -16.71 -1.27
C MET A 109 -11.19 -15.50 -2.17
N ASP A 110 -11.23 -14.29 -1.60
CA ASP A 110 -10.95 -13.05 -2.34
C ASP A 110 -9.49 -12.99 -2.81
N LEU A 111 -8.53 -13.40 -1.97
CA LEU A 111 -7.10 -13.47 -2.33
C LEU A 111 -6.82 -14.53 -3.40
N GLN A 112 -7.45 -15.71 -3.30
CA GLN A 112 -7.35 -16.75 -4.33
C GLN A 112 -7.85 -16.24 -5.69
N LYS A 113 -8.96 -15.49 -5.68
CA LYS A 113 -9.49 -14.86 -6.88
C LYS A 113 -8.51 -13.81 -7.43
N GLN A 114 -7.93 -12.96 -6.57
CA GLN A 114 -6.95 -11.97 -7.00
C GLN A 114 -5.73 -12.59 -7.69
N VAL A 115 -5.15 -13.65 -7.11
CA VAL A 115 -4.01 -14.36 -7.73
C VAL A 115 -4.42 -14.96 -9.08
N SER A 116 -5.62 -15.54 -9.17
CA SER A 116 -6.14 -16.16 -10.39
C SER A 116 -6.37 -15.12 -11.51
N ASP A 117 -6.98 -13.99 -11.17
CA ASP A 117 -7.23 -12.89 -12.13
C ASP A 117 -5.92 -12.26 -12.61
N ALA A 118 -4.93 -12.21 -11.73
CA ALA A 118 -3.62 -11.63 -12.00
C ALA A 118 -2.62 -12.61 -12.66
N ALA A 119 -2.99 -13.88 -12.84
CA ALA A 119 -2.11 -14.92 -13.37
C ALA A 119 -1.58 -14.65 -14.78
N ILE A 120 -2.26 -13.79 -15.55
CA ILE A 120 -1.83 -13.40 -16.90
C ILE A 120 -0.59 -12.47 -16.90
N TYR A 121 -0.40 -11.68 -15.84
CA TYR A 121 0.69 -10.70 -15.75
C TYR A 121 1.66 -10.96 -14.57
N LEU A 122 1.28 -11.81 -13.61
CA LEU A 122 2.15 -12.20 -12.51
C LEU A 122 3.24 -13.17 -12.98
N PRO A 123 4.52 -12.91 -12.67
CA PRO A 123 5.58 -13.90 -12.82
C PRO A 123 5.27 -15.17 -12.01
N GLY A 124 5.69 -16.34 -12.50
CA GLY A 124 5.42 -17.61 -11.84
C GLY A 124 5.95 -17.69 -10.39
N TYR A 125 7.03 -16.97 -10.09
CA TYR A 125 7.52 -16.82 -8.71
C TYR A 125 6.50 -16.10 -7.81
N ASP A 126 5.93 -14.98 -8.29
CA ASP A 126 4.97 -14.19 -7.52
C ASP A 126 3.64 -14.92 -7.35
N GLN A 127 3.20 -15.69 -8.37
CA GLN A 127 2.02 -16.56 -8.23
C GLN A 127 2.21 -17.60 -7.13
N ARG A 128 3.38 -18.27 -7.11
CA ARG A 128 3.71 -19.25 -6.06
C ARG A 128 3.74 -18.59 -4.69
N ARG A 129 4.41 -17.45 -4.56
CA ARG A 129 4.48 -16.69 -3.32
C ARG A 129 3.08 -16.30 -2.82
N GLY A 130 2.20 -15.81 -3.70
CA GLY A 130 0.82 -15.46 -3.35
C GLY A 130 0.04 -16.67 -2.81
N ASN A 131 0.19 -17.82 -3.47
CA ASN A 131 -0.45 -19.07 -3.02
C ASN A 131 0.11 -19.57 -1.67
N GLU A 132 1.41 -19.44 -1.43
CA GLU A 132 2.04 -19.79 -0.14
C GLU A 132 1.51 -18.90 1.00
N GLU A 133 1.34 -17.59 0.78
CA GLU A 133 0.73 -16.69 1.78
C GLU A 133 -0.75 -17.03 2.04
N ILE A 134 -1.51 -17.37 1.00
CA ILE A 134 -2.90 -17.85 1.13
C ILE A 134 -2.97 -19.15 1.96
N GLU A 135 -2.03 -20.08 1.74
CA GLU A 135 -1.96 -21.34 2.50
C GLU A 135 -1.65 -21.09 3.98
N LYS A 136 -0.74 -20.15 4.29
CA LYS A 136 -0.47 -19.73 5.68
C LYS A 136 -1.71 -19.17 6.35
N LEU A 137 -2.42 -18.24 5.68
CA LEU A 137 -3.66 -17.66 6.21
C LEU A 137 -4.72 -18.76 6.43
N SER A 138 -4.88 -19.68 5.47
CA SER A 138 -5.83 -20.80 5.57
C SER A 138 -5.51 -21.72 6.74
N THR A 139 -4.23 -21.97 6.99
CA THR A 139 -3.76 -22.77 8.13
C THR A 139 -4.06 -22.08 9.46
N LEU A 140 -3.88 -20.76 9.54
CA LEU A 140 -4.24 -19.97 10.72
C LEU A 140 -5.74 -20.01 10.97
N VAL A 141 -6.56 -19.82 9.93
CA VAL A 141 -8.03 -19.93 10.00
C VAL A 141 -8.45 -21.28 10.61
N GLU A 142 -7.92 -22.39 10.10
CA GLU A 142 -8.24 -23.73 10.63
C GLU A 142 -7.72 -23.94 12.06
N THR A 143 -6.59 -23.35 12.41
CA THR A 143 -6.04 -23.41 13.79
C THR A 143 -6.94 -22.66 14.76
N THR A 144 -7.32 -21.43 14.46
CA THR A 144 -8.24 -20.60 15.26
C THR A 144 -9.61 -21.29 15.38
N ARG A 145 -10.07 -21.94 14.31
CA ARG A 145 -11.32 -22.71 14.33
C ARG A 145 -11.26 -23.87 15.31
N LYS A 146 -10.17 -24.63 15.30
CA LYS A 146 -9.95 -25.73 16.26
C LYS A 146 -9.91 -25.23 17.70
N GLN A 147 -9.34 -24.06 17.94
CA GLN A 147 -9.33 -23.44 19.27
C GLN A 147 -10.74 -23.06 19.75
N LEU A 148 -11.61 -22.55 18.87
CA LEU A 148 -13.02 -22.31 19.21
C LEU A 148 -13.81 -23.58 19.46
N GLN A 149 -13.49 -24.64 18.72
CA GLN A 149 -14.17 -25.94 18.82
C GLN A 149 -13.66 -26.81 19.97
N ALA A 150 -12.54 -26.45 20.61
CA ALA A 150 -12.00 -27.14 21.76
C ALA A 150 -13.00 -27.06 22.93
N LYS A 151 -13.95 -28.02 22.94
CA LYS A 151 -14.98 -28.19 23.95
C LYS A 151 -14.35 -28.09 25.32
N LYS A 152 -14.98 -27.28 26.19
CA LYS A 152 -14.83 -27.27 27.65
C LYS A 152 -14.29 -28.62 28.12
N LYS A 153 -12.99 -28.70 28.39
CA LYS A 153 -12.45 -29.85 29.11
C LYS A 153 -13.20 -29.85 30.43
N PHE A 154 -13.99 -30.90 30.65
CA PHE A 154 -14.74 -31.15 31.87
C PHE A 154 -13.85 -30.83 33.06
N SER A 155 -14.00 -29.64 33.65
CA SER A 155 -13.43 -29.35 34.95
C SER A 155 -14.35 -30.06 35.93
N PHE A 156 -14.03 -31.33 36.20
CA PHE A 156 -14.65 -32.09 37.26
C PHE A 156 -14.26 -31.37 38.56
N ARG A 157 -15.08 -30.40 38.97
CA ARG A 157 -14.95 -29.71 40.25
C ARG A 157 -15.29 -30.76 41.31
N ALA A 158 -14.28 -31.54 41.70
CA ALA A 158 -14.39 -32.53 42.76
C ALA A 158 -14.98 -31.81 43.97
N ARG A 159 -16.21 -32.19 44.35
CA ARG A 159 -16.82 -31.77 45.60
C ARG A 159 -15.90 -32.31 46.70
N ARG A 160 -15.06 -31.45 47.27
CA ARG A 160 -14.29 -31.76 48.46
C ARG A 160 -15.31 -32.13 49.53
N ASN A 161 -15.38 -33.42 49.84
CA ASN A 161 -16.28 -34.01 50.82
C ASN A 161 -16.29 -33.16 52.10
N LYS A 162 -17.49 -32.73 52.48
CA LYS A 162 -17.83 -32.39 53.86
C LYS A 162 -17.69 -33.67 54.68
N ALA A 163 -16.48 -33.96 55.15
CA ALA A 163 -16.21 -35.04 56.09
C ALA A 163 -15.20 -34.55 57.14
N LYS A 164 -15.62 -33.55 57.92
CA LYS A 164 -15.16 -33.35 59.29
C LYS A 164 -16.21 -32.54 60.06
N ALA A 165 -17.36 -33.17 60.22
CA ALA A 165 -18.38 -32.84 61.20
C ALA A 165 -18.99 -34.17 61.66
N ALA A 166 -18.15 -35.02 62.28
CA ALA A 166 -18.52 -36.18 63.10
C ALA A 166 -17.24 -36.87 63.56
N ALA A 167 -16.64 -36.33 64.63
CA ALA A 167 -15.84 -37.01 65.67
C ALA A 167 -15.31 -35.92 66.60
#